data_AF-A0A1C6JUB9-F1
#
_entry.id   AF-A0A1C6JUB9-F1
#
_cell.length_a   1.000
_cell.length_b   1.000
_cell.length_c   1.000
_cell.angle_alpha   90.00
_cell.angle_beta   90.00
_cell.angle_gamma   90.00
#
_symmetry.space_group_name_H-M   'P 1'
#
loop_
_entity.id
_entity.type
_entity.pdbx_description
1 polymer ?
#
loop_
_entity_poly.entity_id
_entity_poly.type
_entity_poly.pdbx_seq_one_letter_code
_entity_poly.pdbx_strand_id
1 'polypeptide(L)'
;MKLLRTVALFAICLTALLSAAGCSEKGTESFNAVITEITEDGITARPFEDEEILKKASVIRLDQSVLSANPVPDFLPGDTARIVWNGKVKKGEPASLEHVFAVYSLPPLYSEELFNARNEYIGDAPADGRLLGLLAEYFNIEEKRSLELQTSGEPYTMTVHFESEPDLRRMSQTACSLLALIGNCGEIRWDYPSKGSDVKEGVSITTADAEELLQLEDLKKYGETEESLHRLLENIVQLTEINR
;
A
#
# COMPACT_ATOMS: atom_id res chain seq x y z
N MET A 1 6.93 -55.44 10.94
CA MET A 1 6.84 -54.55 9.76
C MET A 1 7.30 -53.17 10.16
N LYS A 2 8.50 -52.76 9.71
CA LYS A 2 9.05 -51.41 9.87
C LYS A 2 8.78 -50.68 8.55
N LEU A 3 8.06 -49.57 8.58
CA LEU A 3 7.93 -48.67 7.42
C LEU A 3 8.88 -47.50 7.62
N LEU A 4 9.81 -47.39 6.68
CA LEU A 4 10.93 -46.45 6.66
C LEU A 4 10.46 -45.01 6.46
N ARG A 5 11.14 -44.11 7.16
CA ARG A 5 11.21 -42.67 6.92
C ARG A 5 11.79 -42.40 5.53
N THR A 6 11.19 -41.49 4.78
CA THR A 6 11.88 -40.78 3.69
C THR A 6 11.58 -39.30 3.82
N VAL A 7 12.55 -38.56 4.35
CA VAL A 7 12.62 -37.09 4.31
C VAL A 7 13.38 -36.77 3.02
N ALA A 8 12.73 -36.10 2.08
CA ALA A 8 13.39 -35.53 0.91
C ALA A 8 13.73 -34.06 1.23
N LEU A 9 15.00 -33.80 1.53
CA LEU A 9 15.57 -32.45 1.49
C LEU A 9 15.61 -32.01 0.02
N PHE A 10 14.87 -30.95 -0.33
CA PHE A 10 15.15 -30.16 -1.52
C PHE A 10 15.92 -28.91 -1.09
N ALA A 11 17.24 -29.00 -1.16
CA ALA A 11 18.12 -27.84 -1.20
C ALA A 11 18.02 -27.26 -2.62
N ILE A 12 17.31 -26.15 -2.77
CA ILE A 12 17.41 -25.30 -3.97
C ILE A 12 18.22 -24.08 -3.59
N CYS A 13 19.52 -24.17 -3.88
CA CYS A 13 20.41 -23.04 -4.03
C CYS A 13 19.89 -22.17 -5.18
N LEU A 14 19.13 -21.10 -4.89
CA LEU A 14 18.88 -20.05 -5.87
C LEU A 14 19.96 -18.98 -5.68
N THR A 15 21.01 -19.12 -6.49
CA THR A 15 22.03 -18.08 -6.64
C THR A 15 21.43 -16.89 -7.40
N ALA A 16 21.78 -15.71 -6.91
CA ALA A 16 21.33 -14.41 -7.41
C ALA A 16 21.54 -14.22 -8.92
N LEU A 17 20.53 -13.66 -9.57
CA LEU A 17 20.67 -12.78 -10.71
C LEU A 17 19.70 -11.63 -10.50
N LEU A 18 20.25 -10.50 -10.06
CA LEU A 18 19.63 -9.20 -10.19
C LEU A 18 19.29 -8.96 -11.66
N SER A 19 18.01 -8.93 -11.96
CA SER A 19 17.48 -8.12 -13.04
C SER A 19 16.23 -7.47 -12.50
N ALA A 20 16.28 -6.14 -12.37
CA ALA A 20 15.12 -5.27 -12.15
C ALA A 20 14.22 -5.28 -13.40
N ALA A 21 13.68 -6.46 -13.72
CA ALA A 21 12.57 -6.64 -14.62
C ALA A 21 11.47 -7.23 -13.75
N GLY A 22 10.43 -6.44 -13.50
CA GLY A 22 9.26 -6.90 -12.78
C GLY A 22 8.83 -8.25 -13.32
N CYS A 23 8.62 -9.21 -12.44
CA CYS A 23 7.94 -10.45 -12.80
C CYS A 23 6.48 -10.12 -13.11
N SER A 24 6.22 -9.54 -14.29
CA SER A 24 4.88 -9.61 -14.88
C SER A 24 4.67 -11.06 -15.29
N GLU A 25 3.69 -11.74 -14.70
CA GLU A 25 3.16 -12.96 -15.31
C GLU A 25 2.84 -12.65 -16.78
N LYS A 26 3.22 -13.55 -17.70
CA LYS A 26 3.05 -13.33 -19.15
C LYS A 26 1.60 -12.94 -19.47
N GLY A 27 1.38 -11.66 -19.75
CA GLY A 27 0.09 -11.13 -20.21
C GLY A 27 -0.65 -10.20 -19.24
N THR A 28 -0.06 -9.81 -18.10
CA THR A 28 -0.65 -8.84 -17.17
C THR A 28 0.28 -7.63 -17.00
N GLU A 29 -0.18 -6.46 -17.44
CA GLU A 29 0.47 -5.15 -17.30
C GLU A 29 -0.36 -4.27 -16.35
N SER A 30 0.24 -3.23 -15.78
CA SER A 30 -0.48 -2.20 -15.02
C SER A 30 0.04 -0.80 -15.29
N PHE A 31 -0.81 0.21 -15.12
CA PHE A 31 -0.43 1.62 -15.12
C PHE A 31 -1.30 2.43 -14.16
N ASN A 32 -0.78 3.54 -13.68
CA ASN A 32 -1.45 4.50 -12.81
C ASN A 32 -2.03 5.65 -13.65
N ALA A 33 -3.20 6.14 -13.27
CA ALA A 33 -3.92 7.16 -14.02
C ALA A 33 -4.77 8.07 -13.12
N VAL A 34 -5.09 9.27 -13.61
CA VAL A 34 -6.13 10.13 -13.05
C VAL A 34 -7.45 9.85 -13.76
N ILE A 35 -8.52 9.63 -13.00
CA ILE A 35 -9.88 9.57 -13.51
C ILE A 35 -10.31 10.98 -13.92
N THR A 36 -10.68 11.14 -15.18
CA THR A 36 -11.01 12.45 -15.78
C THR A 36 -12.50 12.65 -16.00
N GLU A 37 -13.24 11.57 -16.24
CA GLU A 37 -14.68 11.62 -16.51
C GLU A 37 -15.33 10.30 -16.11
N ILE A 38 -16.56 10.37 -15.60
CA ILE A 38 -17.39 9.21 -15.26
C ILE A 38 -18.76 9.43 -15.90
N THR A 39 -19.17 8.45 -16.70
CA THR A 39 -20.42 8.46 -17.47
C THR A 39 -21.17 7.15 -17.26
N GLU A 40 -22.43 7.08 -17.67
CA GLU A 40 -23.19 5.83 -17.71
C GLU A 40 -22.50 4.75 -18.56
N ASP A 41 -21.70 5.18 -19.54
CA ASP A 41 -21.02 4.34 -20.51
C ASP A 41 -19.59 3.92 -20.07
N GLY A 42 -19.16 4.28 -18.85
CA GLY A 42 -17.84 3.92 -18.30
C GLY A 42 -16.98 5.10 -17.82
N ILE A 43 -15.70 4.80 -17.55
CA ILE A 43 -14.73 5.70 -16.91
C ILE A 43 -13.65 6.11 -17.93
N THR A 44 -13.34 7.40 -18.01
CA THR A 44 -12.21 7.91 -18.79
C THR A 44 -11.04 8.25 -17.87
N ALA A 45 -9.86 7.71 -18.16
CA ALA A 45 -8.65 7.90 -17.37
C ALA A 45 -7.50 8.43 -18.23
N ARG A 46 -6.69 9.32 -17.65
CA ARG A 46 -5.43 9.82 -18.22
C ARG A 46 -4.26 9.20 -17.48
N PRO A 47 -3.41 8.38 -18.14
CA PRO A 47 -2.21 7.83 -17.51
C PRO A 47 -1.30 8.93 -16.93
N PHE A 48 -0.52 8.59 -15.89
CA PHE A 48 0.53 9.45 -15.36
C PHE A 48 1.65 9.67 -16.39
N GLU A 49 2.41 10.76 -16.24
CA GLU A 49 3.34 11.27 -17.28
C GLU A 49 4.51 10.35 -17.60
N ASP A 50 4.86 9.45 -16.68
CA ASP A 50 5.97 8.50 -16.76
C ASP A 50 5.52 7.09 -17.19
N GLU A 51 4.22 6.87 -17.39
CA GLU A 51 3.68 5.55 -17.70
C GLU A 51 3.98 5.11 -19.14
N GLU A 52 4.48 3.88 -19.29
CA GLU A 52 4.85 3.30 -20.58
C GLU A 52 3.67 3.20 -21.57
N ILE A 53 2.43 3.13 -21.06
CA ILE A 53 1.22 3.13 -21.88
C ILE A 53 1.06 4.41 -22.71
N LEU A 54 1.68 5.53 -22.30
CA LEU A 54 1.66 6.79 -23.05
C LEU A 54 2.27 6.65 -24.46
N LYS A 55 3.17 5.67 -24.66
CA LYS A 55 3.69 5.33 -26.00
C LYS A 55 2.62 4.73 -26.92
N LYS A 56 1.53 4.19 -26.35
CA LYS A 56 0.42 3.54 -27.04
C LYS A 56 -0.83 4.44 -27.12
N ALA A 57 -1.17 5.16 -26.05
CA ALA A 57 -2.34 6.04 -25.97
C ALA A 57 -2.25 7.04 -24.80
N SER A 58 -2.76 8.25 -25.00
CA SER A 58 -2.72 9.35 -24.01
C SER A 58 -4.01 9.49 -23.18
N VAL A 59 -5.13 8.94 -23.65
CA VAL A 59 -6.42 8.93 -22.95
C VAL A 59 -7.07 7.57 -23.16
N ILE A 60 -7.49 6.94 -22.06
CA ILE A 60 -8.05 5.59 -22.03
C ILE A 60 -9.49 5.64 -21.55
N ARG A 61 -10.39 4.97 -22.28
CA ARG A 61 -11.74 4.64 -21.82
C ARG A 61 -11.77 3.21 -21.33
N LEU A 62 -12.13 3.05 -20.06
CA LEU A 62 -12.40 1.77 -19.43
C LEU A 62 -13.88 1.44 -19.64
N ASP A 63 -14.15 0.30 -20.27
CA ASP A 63 -15.51 -0.23 -20.35
C ASP A 63 -15.95 -0.78 -18.99
N GLN A 64 -17.26 -0.89 -18.79
CA GLN A 64 -17.82 -1.43 -17.54
C GLN A 64 -17.50 -2.92 -17.32
N SER A 65 -16.98 -3.61 -18.33
CA SER A 65 -16.57 -5.01 -18.27
C SER A 65 -15.19 -5.21 -17.65
N VAL A 66 -14.95 -4.59 -16.50
CA VAL A 66 -13.77 -4.87 -15.70
C VAL A 66 -13.89 -6.30 -15.15
N LEU A 67 -12.96 -7.18 -15.55
CA LEU A 67 -12.94 -8.60 -15.19
C LEU A 67 -12.35 -8.82 -13.79
N SER A 68 -12.83 -8.07 -12.80
CA SER A 68 -12.32 -8.12 -11.44
C SER A 68 -13.17 -9.02 -10.54
N ALA A 69 -12.49 -9.74 -9.64
CA ALA A 69 -13.15 -10.39 -8.51
C ALA A 69 -13.63 -9.38 -7.45
N ASN A 70 -13.09 -8.15 -7.47
CA ASN A 70 -13.47 -7.06 -6.60
C ASN A 70 -14.35 -6.05 -7.34
N PRO A 71 -15.28 -5.36 -6.65
CA PRO A 71 -16.02 -4.25 -7.25
C PRO A 71 -15.07 -3.15 -7.73
N VAL A 72 -15.38 -2.55 -8.88
CA VAL A 72 -14.72 -1.29 -9.29
C VAL A 72 -15.06 -0.24 -8.24
N PRO A 73 -14.06 0.49 -7.70
CA PRO A 73 -14.30 1.58 -6.76
C PRO A 73 -15.26 2.64 -7.32
N ASP A 74 -16.03 3.26 -6.43
CA ASP A 74 -16.88 4.40 -6.79
C ASP A 74 -15.99 5.65 -6.90
N PHE A 75 -15.51 5.91 -8.11
CA PHE A 75 -14.60 7.02 -8.39
C PHE A 75 -15.34 8.35 -8.53
N LEU A 76 -14.60 9.43 -8.38
CA LEU A 76 -14.95 10.79 -8.80
C LEU A 76 -13.90 11.31 -9.79
N PRO A 77 -14.25 12.26 -10.69
CA PRO A 77 -13.24 12.96 -11.48
C PRO A 77 -12.20 13.62 -10.57
N GLY A 78 -10.92 13.34 -10.83
CA GLY A 78 -9.77 13.75 -10.01
C GLY A 78 -9.15 12.61 -9.19
N ASP A 79 -9.89 11.53 -8.93
CA ASP A 79 -9.35 10.37 -8.24
C ASP A 79 -8.24 9.72 -9.07
N THR A 80 -7.34 8.99 -8.41
CA THR A 80 -6.35 8.19 -9.12
C THR A 80 -6.69 6.72 -9.08
N ALA A 81 -6.20 5.96 -10.05
CA ALA A 81 -6.47 4.54 -10.14
C ALA A 81 -5.26 3.78 -10.69
N ARG A 82 -5.08 2.54 -10.23
CA ARG A 82 -4.18 1.55 -10.82
C ARG A 82 -5.02 0.62 -11.67
N ILE A 83 -4.70 0.56 -12.96
CA ILE A 83 -5.44 -0.22 -13.96
C ILE A 83 -4.58 -1.42 -14.35
N VAL A 84 -5.08 -2.63 -14.09
CA VAL A 84 -4.43 -3.89 -14.44
C VAL A 84 -5.10 -4.48 -15.67
N TRP A 85 -4.32 -4.81 -16.69
CA TRP A 85 -4.81 -5.09 -18.04
C TRP A 85 -3.90 -6.03 -18.81
N ASN A 86 -4.28 -6.39 -20.04
CA ASN A 86 -3.58 -7.41 -20.83
C ASN A 86 -2.50 -6.90 -21.79
N GLY A 87 -2.14 -5.61 -21.72
CA GLY A 87 -1.13 -5.01 -22.59
C GLY A 87 -1.59 -4.64 -24.02
N LYS A 88 -2.83 -4.97 -24.41
CA LYS A 88 -3.37 -4.75 -25.76
C LYS A 88 -4.36 -3.59 -25.82
N VAL A 89 -4.08 -2.63 -26.69
CA VAL A 89 -4.89 -1.42 -26.89
C VAL A 89 -5.75 -1.56 -28.15
N LYS A 90 -7.04 -1.26 -28.03
CA LYS A 90 -7.96 -1.02 -29.15
C LYS A 90 -7.87 0.46 -29.54
N LYS A 91 -7.44 0.73 -30.77
CA LYS A 91 -7.30 2.11 -31.28
C LYS A 91 -8.67 2.81 -31.33
N GLY A 92 -8.70 4.06 -30.89
CA GLY A 92 -9.88 4.94 -30.83
C GLY A 92 -9.50 6.28 -30.21
N GLU A 93 -10.43 7.23 -30.19
CA GLU A 93 -10.29 8.52 -29.49
C GLU A 93 -11.53 8.76 -28.60
N PRO A 94 -11.45 8.50 -27.28
CA PRO A 94 -10.33 7.89 -26.53
C PRO A 94 -10.09 6.40 -26.90
N ALA A 95 -8.87 5.91 -26.64
CA ALA A 95 -8.53 4.50 -26.88
C ALA A 95 -9.14 3.59 -25.80
N SER A 96 -9.33 2.31 -26.08
CA SER A 96 -9.84 1.34 -25.09
C SER A 96 -8.85 0.21 -24.86
N LEU A 97 -8.93 -0.46 -23.72
CA LEU A 97 -8.13 -1.64 -23.42
C LEU A 97 -8.88 -2.89 -23.89
N GLU A 98 -8.18 -3.92 -24.37
CA GLU A 98 -8.85 -5.14 -24.84
C GLU A 98 -9.47 -5.92 -23.68
N HIS A 99 -8.70 -6.08 -22.60
CA HIS A 99 -9.14 -6.71 -21.36
C HIS A 99 -8.56 -5.97 -20.15
N VAL A 100 -9.45 -5.53 -19.24
CA VAL A 100 -9.09 -4.96 -17.94
C VAL A 100 -9.42 -6.00 -16.88
N PHE A 101 -8.42 -6.38 -16.09
CA PHE A 101 -8.55 -7.37 -15.02
C PHE A 101 -8.98 -6.73 -13.71
N ALA A 102 -8.46 -5.54 -13.39
CA ALA A 102 -8.82 -4.85 -12.16
C ALA A 102 -8.59 -3.34 -12.29
N VAL A 103 -9.36 -2.59 -11.51
CA VAL A 103 -9.13 -1.17 -11.28
C VAL A 103 -9.12 -0.97 -9.77
N TYR A 104 -8.00 -0.50 -9.25
CA TYR A 104 -7.84 -0.19 -7.83
C TYR A 104 -7.85 1.32 -7.66
N SER A 105 -8.50 1.80 -6.60
CA SER A 105 -8.35 3.20 -6.24
C SER A 105 -6.91 3.42 -5.80
N LEU A 106 -6.27 4.39 -6.44
CA LEU A 106 -5.07 4.98 -5.92
C LEU A 106 -5.49 6.27 -5.21
N PRO A 107 -5.04 6.48 -3.98
CA PRO A 107 -5.19 7.77 -3.33
C PRO A 107 -4.52 8.87 -4.20
N PRO A 108 -5.30 9.86 -4.69
CA PRO A 108 -4.79 10.93 -5.53
C PRO A 108 -3.87 11.82 -4.70
N LEU A 109 -2.63 12.06 -5.13
CA LEU A 109 -1.72 13.07 -4.54
C LEU A 109 -1.19 12.84 -3.11
N TYR A 110 -1.52 11.73 -2.44
CA TYR A 110 -1.07 11.54 -1.06
C TYR A 110 0.45 11.36 -0.90
N SER A 111 1.20 10.97 -1.94
CA SER A 111 2.67 10.83 -1.77
C SER A 111 3.33 12.17 -1.45
N GLU A 112 2.96 13.27 -2.08
CA GLU A 112 3.56 14.59 -1.79
C GLU A 112 3.13 15.10 -0.42
N GLU A 113 1.84 15.02 -0.07
CA GLU A 113 1.34 15.48 1.23
C GLU A 113 1.87 14.62 2.39
N LEU A 114 1.87 13.28 2.24
CA LEU A 114 2.48 12.36 3.21
C LEU A 114 3.98 12.59 3.32
N PHE A 115 4.66 12.78 2.19
CA PHE A 115 6.09 13.06 2.17
C PHE A 115 6.40 14.37 2.88
N ASN A 116 5.62 15.42 2.65
CA ASN A 116 5.79 16.70 3.34
C ASN A 116 5.39 16.65 4.83
N ALA A 117 4.54 15.70 5.22
CA ALA A 117 4.14 15.46 6.61
C ALA A 117 5.11 14.56 7.40
N ARG A 118 6.16 14.01 6.75
CA ARG A 118 7.18 13.22 7.42
C ARG A 118 7.84 14.00 8.56
N ASN A 119 8.29 13.27 9.57
CA ASN A 119 8.82 13.89 10.79
C ASN A 119 10.13 13.23 11.19
N GLU A 120 11.20 13.99 11.39
CA GLU A 120 12.49 13.41 11.80
C GLU A 120 12.46 12.88 13.25
N TYR A 121 11.66 13.52 14.11
CA TYR A 121 11.63 13.27 15.55
C TYR A 121 10.21 13.08 16.08
N ILE A 122 9.90 11.86 16.54
CA ILE A 122 8.62 11.41 17.12
C ILE A 122 8.15 12.15 18.39
N GLY A 123 8.87 13.17 18.87
CA GLY A 123 8.40 13.98 20.01
C GLY A 123 7.48 15.14 19.63
N ASP A 124 7.26 15.38 18.33
CA ASP A 124 6.33 16.39 17.83
C ASP A 124 4.93 15.79 17.65
N ALA A 125 4.19 15.68 18.76
CA ALA A 125 2.85 15.10 18.76
C ALA A 125 1.89 15.73 17.74
N PRO A 126 1.87 17.07 17.52
CA PRO A 126 1.13 17.66 16.42
C PRO A 126 1.54 17.16 15.03
N ALA A 127 2.83 17.03 14.73
CA ALA A 127 3.30 16.51 13.44
C ALA A 127 2.93 15.04 13.26
N ASP A 128 3.18 14.22 14.28
CA ASP A 128 2.86 12.80 14.30
C ASP A 128 1.35 12.55 14.14
N GLY A 129 0.53 13.35 14.82
CA GLY A 129 -0.93 13.30 14.69
C GLY A 129 -1.43 13.66 13.29
N ARG A 130 -0.82 14.66 12.63
CA ARG A 130 -1.14 15.00 11.23
C ARG A 130 -0.80 13.85 10.29
N LEU A 131 0.41 13.30 10.42
CA LEU A 131 0.87 12.18 9.60
C LEU A 131 -0.01 10.94 9.77
N LEU A 132 -0.33 10.56 11.02
CA LEU A 132 -1.25 9.47 11.31
C LEU A 132 -2.67 9.76 10.75
N GLY A 133 -3.11 11.02 10.77
CA GLY A 133 -4.35 11.47 10.13
C GLY A 133 -4.39 11.12 8.64
N LEU A 134 -3.38 11.57 7.90
CA LEU A 134 -3.25 11.33 6.47
C LEU A 134 -3.17 9.83 6.13
N LEU A 135 -2.39 9.06 6.88
CA LEU A 135 -2.26 7.62 6.65
C LEU A 135 -3.55 6.85 6.98
N ALA A 136 -4.29 7.27 8.01
CA ALA A 136 -5.59 6.67 8.30
C ALA A 136 -6.62 6.97 7.21
N GLU A 137 -6.62 8.16 6.62
CA GLU A 137 -7.46 8.47 5.46
C GLU A 137 -7.03 7.61 4.25
N TYR A 138 -5.72 7.54 3.99
CA TYR A 138 -5.13 6.72 2.93
C TYR A 138 -5.52 5.24 3.03
N PHE A 139 -5.40 4.64 4.21
CA PHE A 139 -5.71 3.22 4.44
C PHE A 139 -7.15 2.97 4.86
N ASN A 140 -8.00 4.00 4.94
CA ASN A 140 -9.39 3.92 5.35
C ASN A 140 -9.59 3.33 6.76
N ILE A 141 -8.94 3.92 7.76
CA ILE A 141 -9.13 3.67 9.19
C ILE A 141 -10.06 4.75 9.74
N GLU A 142 -11.32 4.39 9.96
CA GLU A 142 -12.38 5.31 10.41
C GLU A 142 -12.55 5.31 11.93
N GLU A 143 -12.00 4.30 12.62
CA GLU A 143 -12.15 4.12 14.06
C GLU A 143 -11.55 5.30 14.83
N LYS A 144 -12.30 5.79 15.80
CA LYS A 144 -11.85 6.85 16.69
C LYS A 144 -10.63 6.39 17.47
N ARG A 145 -9.66 7.29 17.61
CA ARG A 145 -8.35 6.98 18.16
C ARG A 145 -7.72 8.17 18.87
N SER A 146 -6.80 7.86 19.79
CA SER A 146 -5.90 8.82 20.43
C SER A 146 -4.45 8.35 20.34
N LEU A 147 -3.50 9.25 20.63
CA LEU A 147 -2.07 9.05 20.44
C LEU A 147 -1.33 9.17 21.78
N GLU A 148 -0.43 8.23 22.07
CA GLU A 148 0.55 8.31 23.14
C GLU A 148 1.97 8.11 22.57
N LEU A 149 2.94 8.86 23.09
CA LEU A 149 4.32 8.84 22.63
C LEU A 149 5.26 8.51 23.80
N GLN A 150 6.22 7.62 23.55
CA GLN A 150 7.31 7.31 24.47
C GLN A 150 8.66 7.68 23.86
N THR A 151 9.32 8.67 24.44
CA THR A 151 10.62 9.23 24.00
C THR A 151 11.72 9.20 25.08
N SER A 152 11.50 8.54 26.22
CA SER A 152 12.43 8.45 27.34
C SER A 152 13.60 7.50 27.11
N GLY A 153 13.48 6.58 26.14
CA GLY A 153 14.51 5.60 25.79
C GLY A 153 14.13 4.85 24.52
N GLU A 154 15.13 4.31 23.83
CA GLU A 154 14.92 3.53 22.61
C GLU A 154 14.42 2.11 22.91
N PRO A 155 13.59 1.52 22.02
CA PRO A 155 13.03 2.15 20.82
C PRO A 155 11.99 3.21 21.17
N TYR A 156 11.99 4.34 20.45
CA TYR A 156 10.91 5.32 20.61
C TYR A 156 9.63 4.78 19.98
N THR A 157 8.54 4.89 20.74
CA THR A 157 7.28 4.21 20.43
C THR A 157 6.14 5.20 20.28
N MET A 158 5.33 5.01 19.24
CA MET A 158 4.00 5.60 19.14
C MET A 158 2.95 4.53 19.43
N THR A 159 2.04 4.82 20.35
CA THR A 159 0.88 3.97 20.65
C THR A 159 -0.39 4.64 20.17
N VAL A 160 -1.18 3.93 19.37
CA VAL A 160 -2.50 4.36 18.89
C VAL A 160 -3.58 3.63 19.67
N HIS A 161 -4.34 4.35 20.49
CA HIS A 161 -5.44 3.77 21.26
C HIS A 161 -6.75 3.93 20.51
N PHE A 162 -7.36 2.82 20.09
CA PHE A 162 -8.65 2.82 19.40
C PHE A 162 -9.81 2.61 20.37
N GLU A 163 -10.96 3.21 20.05
CA GLU A 163 -12.23 3.00 20.78
C GLU A 163 -12.91 1.67 20.39
N SER A 164 -12.53 1.07 19.27
CA SER A 164 -13.02 -0.22 18.76
C SER A 164 -11.92 -0.95 17.99
N GLU A 165 -12.06 -2.26 17.80
CA GLU A 165 -11.15 -3.08 16.98
C GLU A 165 -11.02 -2.49 15.56
N PRO A 166 -9.82 -2.03 15.14
CA PRO A 166 -9.61 -1.56 13.77
C PRO A 166 -9.39 -2.73 12.82
N ASP A 167 -9.48 -2.47 11.52
CA ASP A 167 -8.96 -3.41 10.52
C ASP A 167 -7.45 -3.60 10.73
N LEU A 168 -7.06 -4.76 11.25
CA LEU A 168 -5.68 -5.07 11.62
C LEU A 168 -4.72 -5.03 10.42
N ARG A 169 -5.23 -5.29 9.20
CA ARG A 169 -4.42 -5.21 7.98
C ARG A 169 -4.10 -3.75 7.69
N ARG A 170 -5.12 -2.89 7.63
CA ARG A 170 -4.97 -1.44 7.39
C ARG A 170 -4.09 -0.78 8.45
N MET A 171 -4.23 -1.20 9.70
CA MET A 171 -3.38 -0.70 10.78
C MET A 171 -1.93 -1.16 10.63
N SER A 172 -1.68 -2.40 10.21
CA SER A 172 -0.32 -2.88 9.92
C SER A 172 0.33 -2.11 8.77
N GLN A 173 -0.44 -1.79 7.71
CA GLN A 173 0.02 -0.96 6.59
C GLN A 173 0.36 0.47 7.05
N THR A 174 -0.49 1.04 7.90
CA THR A 174 -0.28 2.35 8.54
C THR A 174 0.97 2.35 9.41
N ALA A 175 1.17 1.33 10.23
CA ALA A 175 2.33 1.18 11.10
C ALA A 175 3.65 1.12 10.33
N CYS A 176 3.73 0.31 9.26
CA CYS A 176 4.92 0.24 8.40
C CYS A 176 5.23 1.60 7.76
N SER A 177 4.19 2.33 7.34
CA SER A 177 4.34 3.66 6.74
C SER A 177 4.84 4.70 7.75
N LEU A 178 4.30 4.69 8.98
CA LEU A 178 4.76 5.56 10.07
C LEU A 178 6.22 5.28 10.45
N LEU A 179 6.62 4.01 10.51
CA LEU A 179 8.01 3.63 10.75
C LEU A 179 8.94 4.17 9.68
N ALA A 180 8.54 4.20 8.40
CA ALA A 180 9.37 4.79 7.35
C ALA A 180 9.41 6.33 7.40
N LEU A 181 8.28 6.97 7.76
CA LEU A 181 8.11 8.42 7.69
C LEU A 181 8.48 9.17 8.97
N ILE A 182 8.64 8.47 10.09
CA ILE A 182 9.10 9.05 11.35
C ILE A 182 10.54 8.60 11.62
N GLY A 183 11.50 9.50 11.43
CA GLY A 183 12.94 9.19 11.35
C GLY A 183 13.44 8.31 12.49
N ASN A 184 13.20 8.73 13.73
CA ASN A 184 13.66 8.01 14.92
C ASN A 184 12.62 7.06 15.56
N CYS A 185 11.45 6.85 14.96
CA CYS A 185 10.47 5.90 15.49
C CYS A 185 10.98 4.46 15.32
N GLY A 186 11.03 3.70 16.40
CA GLY A 186 11.49 2.30 16.38
C GLY A 186 10.35 1.28 16.42
N GLU A 187 9.18 1.69 16.92
CA GLU A 187 8.04 0.79 17.14
C GLU A 187 6.70 1.55 17.05
N ILE A 188 5.73 0.93 16.39
CA ILE A 188 4.32 1.34 16.45
C ILE A 188 3.55 0.28 17.22
N ARG A 189 2.76 0.73 18.19
CA ARG A 189 1.80 -0.10 18.94
C ARG A 189 0.40 0.39 18.69
N TRP A 190 -0.57 -0.50 18.76
CA TRP A 190 -1.96 -0.12 18.87
C TRP A 190 -2.71 -1.03 19.82
N ASP A 191 -3.72 -0.47 20.47
CA ASP A 191 -4.62 -1.21 21.33
C ASP A 191 -6.09 -0.86 21.10
N TYR A 192 -6.96 -1.80 21.44
CA TYR A 192 -8.41 -1.69 21.33
C TYR A 192 -9.10 -2.54 22.40
N PRO A 193 -10.34 -2.19 22.81
CA PRO A 193 -11.08 -2.98 23.79
C PRO A 193 -11.42 -4.37 23.24
N SER A 194 -11.12 -5.42 24.01
CA SER A 194 -11.50 -6.79 23.65
C SER A 194 -12.99 -7.01 23.90
N LYS A 195 -13.66 -7.77 23.02
CA LYS A 195 -15.13 -7.94 23.06
C LYS A 195 -15.60 -8.49 24.42
N GLY A 196 -16.34 -7.66 25.15
CA GLY A 196 -16.97 -8.04 26.42
C GLY A 196 -16.02 -8.08 27.62
N SER A 197 -14.86 -7.42 27.55
CA SER A 197 -13.95 -7.27 28.70
C SER A 197 -13.29 -5.89 28.73
N ASP A 198 -12.83 -5.46 29.91
CA ASP A 198 -12.01 -4.25 30.08
C ASP A 198 -10.53 -4.48 29.70
N VAL A 199 -10.19 -5.66 29.19
CA VAL A 199 -8.83 -5.99 28.74
C VAL A 199 -8.63 -5.40 27.35
N LYS A 200 -7.52 -4.68 27.16
CA LYS A 200 -7.07 -4.20 25.87
C LYS A 200 -6.24 -5.27 25.17
N GLU A 201 -6.56 -5.54 23.91
CA GLU A 201 -5.66 -6.27 23.02
C GLU A 201 -4.61 -5.30 22.51
N GLY A 202 -3.34 -5.70 22.51
CA GLY A 202 -2.22 -4.88 22.08
C GLY A 202 -1.42 -5.61 21.01
N VAL A 203 -1.19 -4.92 19.90
CA VAL A 203 -0.37 -5.40 18.79
C VAL A 203 0.76 -4.39 18.55
N SER A 204 1.93 -4.87 18.15
CA SER A 204 3.12 -4.06 17.91
C SER A 204 3.83 -4.47 16.62
N ILE A 205 4.41 -3.49 15.92
CA ILE A 205 5.33 -3.70 14.80
C ILE A 205 6.57 -2.85 15.06
N THR A 206 7.72 -3.49 15.14
CA THR A 206 9.02 -2.80 15.17
C THR A 206 9.53 -2.52 13.76
N THR A 207 10.57 -1.68 13.64
CA THR A 207 11.25 -1.46 12.34
C THR A 207 11.76 -2.77 11.75
N ALA A 208 12.33 -3.66 12.58
CA ALA A 208 12.82 -4.96 12.12
C ALA A 208 11.69 -5.89 11.64
N ASP A 209 10.54 -5.90 12.33
CA ASP A 209 9.37 -6.69 11.91
C ASP A 209 8.85 -6.20 10.55
N ALA A 210 8.81 -4.88 10.34
CA ALA A 210 8.38 -4.28 9.09
C ALA A 210 9.36 -4.58 7.93
N GLU A 211 10.67 -4.53 8.20
CA GLU A 211 11.71 -4.90 7.23
C GLU A 211 11.61 -6.38 6.82
N GLU A 212 11.39 -7.29 7.77
CA GLU A 212 11.16 -8.70 7.48
C GLU A 212 9.89 -8.91 6.65
N LEU A 213 8.78 -8.29 7.08
CA LEU A 213 7.48 -8.40 6.40
C LEU A 213 7.54 -7.90 4.96
N LEU A 214 8.23 -6.78 4.74
CA LEU A 214 8.33 -6.12 3.44
C LEU A 214 9.53 -6.59 2.60
N GLN A 215 10.37 -7.48 3.15
CA GLN A 215 11.62 -7.95 2.53
C GLN A 215 12.55 -6.79 2.14
N LEU A 216 12.68 -5.81 3.05
CA LEU A 216 13.51 -4.62 2.87
C LEU A 216 14.77 -4.74 3.73
N GLU A 217 15.87 -4.20 3.24
CA GLU A 217 17.11 -4.10 4.01
C GLU A 217 17.09 -2.90 4.98
N ASP A 218 16.41 -1.82 4.58
CA ASP A 218 16.37 -0.56 5.32
C ASP A 218 15.06 0.16 5.00
N LEU A 219 14.12 0.12 5.94
CA LEU A 219 12.80 0.75 5.77
C LEU A 219 12.89 2.27 5.68
N LYS A 220 13.85 2.89 6.39
CA LYS A 220 13.94 4.36 6.52
C LYS A 220 14.31 5.03 5.21
N LYS A 221 15.09 4.35 4.35
CA LYS A 221 15.40 4.84 2.99
C LYS A 221 14.16 5.14 2.16
N TYR A 222 13.05 4.47 2.43
CA TYR A 222 11.83 4.69 1.69
C TYR A 222 11.13 6.01 2.05
N GLY A 223 11.45 6.63 3.19
CA GLY A 223 10.98 7.96 3.58
C GLY A 223 11.83 9.14 3.04
N GLU A 224 12.92 8.88 2.32
CA GLU A 224 13.88 9.91 1.92
C GLU A 224 13.44 10.73 0.69
N THR A 225 12.72 10.11 -0.25
CA THR A 225 12.20 10.75 -1.48
C THR A 225 10.73 10.40 -1.73
N GLU A 226 10.00 11.23 -2.47
CA GLU A 226 8.62 10.92 -2.88
C GLU A 226 8.54 9.64 -3.72
N GLU A 227 9.51 9.42 -4.61
CA GLU A 227 9.58 8.22 -5.46
C GLU A 227 9.79 6.95 -4.62
N SER A 228 10.68 7.00 -3.63
CA SER A 228 10.87 5.88 -2.71
C SER A 228 9.65 5.65 -1.83
N LEU A 229 8.99 6.71 -1.36
CA LEU A 229 7.77 6.59 -0.57
C LEU A 229 6.65 5.93 -1.38
N HIS A 230 6.49 6.36 -2.63
CA HIS A 230 5.53 5.75 -3.54
C HIS A 230 5.77 4.24 -3.70
N ARG A 231 7.02 3.83 -3.93
CA ARG A 231 7.38 2.40 -4.00
C ARG A 231 7.06 1.64 -2.71
N LEU A 232 7.28 2.24 -1.54
CA LEU A 232 6.93 1.60 -0.27
C LEU A 232 5.43 1.37 -0.15
N LEU A 233 4.64 2.41 -0.43
CA LEU A 233 3.19 2.33 -0.34
C LEU A 233 2.62 1.27 -1.30
N GLU A 234 3.18 1.14 -2.50
CA GLU A 234 2.82 0.07 -3.43
C GLU A 234 3.15 -1.33 -2.87
N ASN A 235 4.36 -1.52 -2.32
CA ASN A 235 4.78 -2.80 -1.73
C ASN A 235 3.89 -3.20 -0.54
N ILE A 236 3.58 -2.25 0.34
CA ILE A 236 2.72 -2.44 1.52
C ILE A 236 1.31 -2.92 1.09
N VAL A 237 0.76 -2.34 0.02
CA VAL A 237 -0.55 -2.76 -0.49
C VAL A 237 -0.47 -4.16 -1.10
N GLN A 238 0.53 -4.47 -1.92
CA GLN A 238 0.67 -5.77 -2.61
C GLN A 238 0.90 -6.95 -1.66
N LEU A 239 1.86 -6.85 -0.73
CA LEU A 239 2.23 -7.98 0.13
C LEU A 239 1.11 -8.40 1.08
N THR A 240 0.24 -7.46 1.46
CA THR A 240 -0.92 -7.75 2.31
C THR A 240 -2.11 -8.34 1.55
N GLU A 241 -2.08 -8.35 0.21
CA GLU A 241 -3.06 -9.06 -0.63
C GLU A 241 -2.63 -10.50 -0.94
N ILE A 242 -1.32 -10.76 -1.00
CA ILE A 242 -0.73 -12.05 -1.36
C ILE A 242 -0.75 -13.06 -0.20
N ASN A 243 -0.67 -12.63 1.05
CA ASN A 243 -0.68 -13.51 2.23
C ASN A 243 -2.10 -14.05 2.60
N ARG A 244 -2.92 -14.39 1.60
CA ARG A 244 -4.24 -15.03 1.74
C ARG A 244 -4.20 -16.52 1.46
#